data_AF-A0A095ER44-F1
#
_entry.id   AF-A0A095ER44-F1
#
_cell.length_a   1.000
_cell.length_b   1.000
_cell.length_c   1.000
_cell.angle_alpha   90.00
_cell.angle_beta   90.00
_cell.angle_gamma   90.00
#
_symmetry.space_group_name_H-M   'P 1'
#
loop_
_entity.id
_entity.type
_entity.pdbx_description
1 polymer ?
#
loop_
_entity_poly.entity_id
_entity_poly.type
_entity_poly.pdbx_seq_one_letter_code
_entity_poly.pdbx_strand_id
1 'polypeptide(L)'
;MPTPVSKTFAALRNAPANLLLSPSVKSLKLSFVAKNAGPGPRQFLRHHAPALAYANPLLPIGIHRIPDPRSKHKDPNSPDREAVKLGRWGGVPDGLQLGKGNVPGGEMVVEFHNAPAQTLPLAHLSGQQILDQLLAVAVEKQVPRVAGTEAAKQALP
;
A
#
# COMPACT_ATOMS: atom_id res chain seq x y z
N MET A 1 -16.73 27.62 -19.53
CA MET A 1 -15.52 26.85 -19.16
C MET A 1 -15.79 26.14 -17.83
N PRO A 2 -15.73 24.80 -17.74
CA PRO A 2 -15.87 24.13 -16.46
C PRO A 2 -14.73 24.56 -15.52
N THR A 3 -15.06 24.82 -14.25
CA THR A 3 -14.11 25.26 -13.24
C THR A 3 -13.04 24.18 -13.00
N PRO A 4 -11.82 24.53 -12.57
CA PRO A 4 -10.74 23.57 -12.36
C PRO A 4 -11.15 22.41 -11.45
N VAL A 5 -11.93 22.70 -10.41
CA VAL A 5 -12.45 21.73 -9.45
C VAL A 5 -13.38 20.71 -10.12
N SER A 6 -14.32 21.18 -10.97
CA SER A 6 -15.23 20.29 -11.69
C SER A 6 -14.51 19.33 -12.64
N LYS A 7 -13.41 19.80 -13.27
CA LYS A 7 -12.54 18.96 -14.11
C LYS A 7 -11.84 17.88 -13.29
N THR A 8 -11.37 18.22 -12.09
CA THR A 8 -10.73 17.26 -11.18
C THR A 8 -11.68 16.14 -10.76
N PHE A 9 -12.92 16.48 -10.38
CA PHE A 9 -13.92 15.46 -10.04
C PHE A 9 -14.27 14.56 -11.23
N ALA A 10 -14.43 15.15 -12.42
CA ALA A 10 -14.63 14.36 -13.64
C ALA A 10 -13.44 13.43 -13.92
N ALA A 11 -12.21 13.92 -13.73
CA ALA A 11 -11.00 13.11 -13.91
C ALA A 11 -10.91 11.96 -12.91
N LEU A 12 -11.23 12.18 -11.63
CA LEU A 12 -11.25 11.12 -10.60
C LEU A 12 -12.34 10.09 -10.90
N ARG A 13 -13.54 10.54 -11.28
CA ARG A 13 -14.67 9.66 -11.59
C ARG A 13 -14.43 8.80 -12.84
N ASN A 14 -13.74 9.33 -13.83
CA ASN A 14 -13.49 8.64 -15.11
C ASN A 14 -12.13 7.93 -15.14
N ALA A 15 -11.35 8.00 -14.05
CA ALA A 15 -10.06 7.33 -13.98
C ALA A 15 -10.23 5.80 -13.97
N PRO A 16 -9.32 5.04 -14.61
CA PRO A 16 -9.40 3.58 -14.65
C PRO A 16 -9.30 2.93 -13.28
N ALA A 17 -8.69 3.62 -12.30
CA ALA A 17 -8.55 3.17 -10.92
C ALA A 17 -9.74 3.55 -10.02
N ASN A 18 -10.80 4.16 -10.56
CA ASN A 18 -12.05 4.44 -9.83
C ASN A 18 -12.87 3.14 -9.67
N LEU A 19 -12.35 2.22 -8.85
CA LEU A 19 -12.88 0.88 -8.67
C LEU A 19 -13.27 0.68 -7.21
N LEU A 20 -14.44 0.08 -6.99
CA LEU A 20 -14.88 -0.33 -5.67
C LEU A 20 -14.15 -1.60 -5.26
N LEU A 21 -13.49 -1.56 -4.09
CA LEU A 21 -12.86 -2.73 -3.52
C LEU A 21 -13.88 -3.58 -2.75
N SER A 22 -13.56 -4.85 -2.50
CA SER A 22 -14.42 -5.72 -1.69
C SER A 22 -14.64 -5.11 -0.30
N PRO A 23 -15.87 -5.19 0.26
CA PRO A 23 -16.15 -4.76 1.64
C PRO A 23 -15.40 -5.61 2.69
N SER A 24 -14.75 -6.70 2.29
CA SER A 24 -13.87 -7.47 3.17
C SER A 24 -12.55 -6.75 3.46
N VAL A 25 -12.14 -5.78 2.65
CA VAL A 25 -10.93 -4.98 2.86
C VAL A 25 -11.18 -3.94 3.94
N LYS A 26 -10.37 -4.00 5.00
CA LYS A 26 -10.45 -3.12 6.17
C LYS A 26 -9.58 -1.88 6.02
N SER A 27 -8.33 -2.04 5.56
CA SER A 27 -7.39 -0.93 5.40
C SER A 27 -6.28 -1.26 4.41
N LEU A 28 -5.67 -0.22 3.83
CA LEU A 28 -4.49 -0.33 2.98
C LEU A 28 -3.35 0.46 3.63
N LYS A 29 -2.18 -0.17 3.80
CA LYS A 29 -0.98 0.51 4.30
C LYS A 29 0.14 0.36 3.30
N LEU A 30 0.63 1.49 2.79
CA LEU A 30 1.70 1.54 1.80
C LEU A 30 2.98 2.07 2.45
N SER A 31 4.05 1.28 2.42
CA SER A 31 5.37 1.66 2.94
C SER A 31 6.40 1.65 1.82
N PHE A 32 7.15 2.73 1.63
CA PHE A 32 8.23 2.78 0.63
C PHE A 32 9.24 3.90 0.92
N VAL A 33 10.45 3.77 0.40
CA VAL A 33 11.50 4.80 0.56
C VAL A 33 11.20 6.02 -0.33
N ALA A 34 11.26 7.21 0.27
CA ALA A 34 10.82 8.46 -0.37
C ALA A 34 11.67 8.88 -1.58
N LYS A 35 12.99 8.65 -1.52
CA LYS A 35 13.98 9.02 -2.54
C LYS A 35 14.83 7.80 -2.93
N ASN A 36 15.38 7.82 -4.13
CA ASN A 36 16.31 6.80 -4.66
C ASN A 36 15.81 5.34 -4.69
N ALA A 37 14.52 5.07 -4.44
CA ALA A 37 13.88 3.77 -4.65
C ALA A 37 13.00 3.76 -5.91
N GLY A 38 12.51 2.57 -6.25
CA GLY A 38 11.70 2.30 -7.45
C GLY A 38 10.57 3.33 -7.65
N PRO A 39 10.30 3.76 -8.90
CA PRO A 39 9.30 4.79 -9.17
C PRO A 39 7.85 4.29 -8.96
N GLY A 40 7.62 2.97 -8.96
CA GLY A 40 6.30 2.34 -8.89
C GLY A 40 5.38 2.86 -7.80
N PRO A 41 5.74 2.76 -6.51
CA PRO A 41 4.88 3.24 -5.42
C PRO A 41 4.53 4.72 -5.54
N ARG A 42 5.47 5.55 -6.02
CA ARG A 42 5.24 6.98 -6.26
C ARG A 42 4.29 7.21 -7.44
N GLN A 43 4.44 6.44 -8.52
CA GLN A 43 3.53 6.47 -9.67
C GLN A 43 2.12 6.03 -9.27
N PHE A 44 2.00 4.97 -8.47
CA PHE A 44 0.72 4.49 -7.95
C PHE A 44 0.02 5.57 -7.12
N LEU A 45 0.73 6.19 -6.18
CA LEU A 45 0.19 7.27 -5.35
C LEU A 45 -0.25 8.50 -6.16
N ARG A 46 0.42 8.78 -7.27
CA ARG A 46 0.12 9.95 -8.11
C ARG A 46 -1.07 9.72 -9.04
N HIS A 47 -1.16 8.53 -9.65
CA HIS A 47 -2.09 8.30 -10.76
C HIS A 47 -3.29 7.41 -10.40
N HIS A 48 -3.15 6.49 -9.43
CA HIS A 48 -4.18 5.49 -9.14
C HIS A 48 -4.81 5.68 -7.76
N ALA A 49 -4.01 5.92 -6.72
CA ALA A 49 -4.50 6.05 -5.34
C ALA A 49 -5.59 7.13 -5.15
N PRO A 50 -5.55 8.32 -5.80
CA PRO A 50 -6.58 9.33 -5.60
C PRO A 50 -7.96 8.87 -6.11
N ALA A 51 -8.01 8.22 -7.28
CA ALA A 51 -9.25 7.70 -7.83
C ALA A 51 -9.78 6.51 -7.01
N LEU A 52 -8.88 5.66 -6.52
CA LEU A 52 -9.24 4.55 -5.64
C LEU A 52 -9.85 5.04 -4.31
N ALA A 53 -9.23 6.07 -3.70
CA ALA A 53 -9.75 6.70 -2.48
C ALA A 53 -11.09 7.39 -2.71
N TYR A 54 -11.27 7.99 -3.89
CA TYR A 54 -12.52 8.62 -4.29
C TYR A 54 -13.66 7.59 -4.41
N ALA A 55 -13.38 6.40 -4.95
CA ALA A 55 -14.35 5.31 -5.03
C ALA A 55 -14.67 4.70 -3.65
N ASN A 56 -13.69 4.65 -2.74
CA ASN A 56 -13.76 3.96 -1.46
C ASN A 56 -13.55 4.92 -0.28
N PRO A 57 -14.51 5.85 -0.01
CA PRO A 57 -14.31 6.92 0.97
C PRO A 57 -14.19 6.43 2.42
N LEU A 58 -14.71 5.23 2.72
CA LEU A 58 -14.66 4.63 4.05
C LEU A 58 -13.38 3.83 4.31
N LEU A 59 -12.57 3.58 3.27
CA LEU A 59 -11.37 2.76 3.37
C LEU A 59 -10.17 3.62 3.82
N PRO A 60 -9.59 3.35 5.01
CA PRO A 60 -8.38 4.04 5.43
C PRO A 60 -7.18 3.62 4.57
N ILE A 61 -6.52 4.59 3.93
CA ILE A 61 -5.29 4.39 3.17
C ILE A 61 -4.13 5.11 3.90
N GLY A 62 -3.30 4.33 4.59
CA GLY A 62 -2.11 4.80 5.29
C GLY A 62 -0.89 4.83 4.38
N ILE A 63 -0.12 5.92 4.41
CA ILE A 63 1.10 6.08 3.61
C ILE A 63 2.27 6.36 4.55
N HIS A 64 3.23 5.44 4.56
CA HIS A 64 4.47 5.53 5.34
C HIS A 64 5.66 5.68 4.40
N ARG A 65 6.11 6.93 4.25
CA ARG A 65 7.32 7.23 3.49
C ARG A 65 8.53 7.08 4.38
N ILE A 66 9.40 6.12 4.05
CA ILE A 66 10.66 5.90 4.77
C ILE A 66 11.65 6.96 4.29
N PRO A 67 12.19 7.80 5.20
CA PRO A 67 13.24 8.75 4.85
C PRO A 67 14.49 8.03 4.33
N ASP A 68 15.21 8.68 3.40
CA ASP A 68 16.42 8.13 2.81
C ASP A 68 17.67 8.77 3.45
N PRO A 69 18.45 8.04 4.27
CA PRO A 69 19.69 8.55 4.85
C PRO A 69 20.76 8.86 3.81
N ARG A 70 20.62 8.37 2.57
CA ARG A 70 21.52 8.68 1.46
C ARG A 70 21.22 10.02 0.81
N SER A 71 20.06 10.64 1.06
CA SER A 71 19.87 12.02 0.58
C SER A 71 20.80 12.95 1.34
N LYS A 72 21.73 13.56 0.59
CA LYS A 72 22.60 14.61 1.13
C LYS A 72 21.73 15.81 1.50
N HIS A 73 21.45 15.98 2.79
CA HIS A 73 20.82 17.16 3.34
C HIS A 73 21.89 18.14 3.82
N LYS A 74 21.68 19.44 3.57
CA LYS A 74 22.53 20.51 4.12
C LYS A 74 22.31 20.69 5.63
N ASP A 75 21.15 20.27 6.14
CA ASP A 75 20.75 20.46 7.53
C ASP A 75 21.30 19.33 8.44
N PRO A 76 22.01 19.66 9.54
CA PRO A 76 22.60 18.67 10.45
C PRO A 76 21.59 17.81 11.23
N ASN A 77 20.36 18.30 11.42
CA ASN A 77 19.28 17.68 12.21
C ASN A 77 18.20 17.01 11.33
N SER A 78 18.57 16.48 10.16
CA SER A 78 17.58 15.88 9.26
C SER A 78 16.99 14.58 9.82
N PRO A 79 15.66 14.35 9.67
CA PRO A 79 14.99 13.11 10.08
C PRO A 79 15.50 11.88 9.31
N ASP A 80 16.16 12.11 8.18
CA ASP A 80 16.81 11.10 7.36
C ASP A 80 17.89 10.32 8.13
N ARG A 81 18.58 10.96 9.10
CA ARG A 81 19.56 10.28 9.97
C ARG A 81 18.91 9.30 10.95
N GLU A 82 17.68 9.56 11.39
CA GLU A 82 16.97 8.69 12.34
C GLU A 82 16.49 7.39 11.71
N ALA A 83 16.29 7.38 10.38
CA ALA A 83 15.91 6.18 9.64
C ALA A 83 16.96 5.06 9.75
N VAL A 84 18.25 5.41 9.93
CA VAL A 84 19.34 4.46 10.22
C VAL A 84 19.23 3.93 11.65
N LYS A 85 18.96 4.81 12.62
CA LYS A 85 18.86 4.46 14.04
C LYS A 85 17.67 3.54 14.36
N LEU A 86 16.56 3.68 13.62
CA LEU A 86 15.34 2.89 13.81
C LEU A 86 15.42 1.48 13.19
N GLY A 87 16.58 1.05 12.68
CA GLY A 87 16.76 -0.28 12.09
C GLY A 87 15.93 -0.53 10.83
N ARG A 88 15.34 0.53 10.24
CA ARG A 88 14.51 0.44 9.03
C ARG A 88 15.32 0.35 7.75
N TRP A 89 16.62 0.58 7.84
CA TRP A 89 17.60 0.32 6.79
C TRP A 89 18.46 -0.87 7.22
N GLY A 90 18.65 -1.86 6.33
CA GLY A 90 19.20 -3.16 6.70
C GLY A 90 20.57 -3.10 7.38
N GLY A 91 20.65 -3.68 8.57
CA GLY A 91 21.87 -4.23 9.17
C GLY A 91 22.70 -3.30 10.07
N VAL A 92 22.73 -3.68 11.36
CA VAL A 92 23.71 -3.37 12.43
C VAL A 92 23.43 -2.14 13.32
N PRO A 93 23.37 -2.31 14.68
CA PRO A 93 23.21 -1.22 15.66
C PRO A 93 24.42 -0.28 15.83
N ASP A 94 25.57 -0.65 15.26
CA ASP A 94 26.85 0.03 15.46
C ASP A 94 27.34 0.69 14.17
N GLY A 95 26.85 1.90 13.91
CA GLY A 95 27.56 3.07 13.35
C GLY A 95 28.50 3.00 12.13
N LEU A 96 28.86 1.86 11.53
CA LEU A 96 30.03 1.75 10.65
C LEU A 96 29.88 0.63 9.60
N GLN A 97 28.87 0.73 8.73
CA GLN A 97 28.95 0.28 7.32
C GLN A 97 27.70 0.69 6.54
N LEU A 98 27.77 1.80 5.80
CA LEU A 98 26.75 2.22 4.82
C LEU A 98 26.89 1.48 3.47
N GLY A 99 27.47 0.28 3.47
CA GLY A 99 27.82 -0.49 2.28
C GLY A 99 27.37 -1.95 2.38
N LYS A 100 26.66 -2.43 1.34
CA LYS A 100 25.92 -3.71 1.20
C LYS A 100 24.55 -3.72 1.89
N GLY A 101 23.52 -3.02 1.41
CA GLY A 101 23.05 -3.09 0.03
C GLY A 101 21.56 -3.38 -0.12
N ASN A 102 20.75 -3.51 0.96
CA ASN A 102 19.29 -3.63 0.82
C ASN A 102 18.59 -2.32 1.18
N VAL A 103 18.30 -1.51 0.16
CA VAL A 103 17.26 -0.47 0.27
C VAL A 103 15.96 -1.21 0.61
N PRO A 104 15.20 -0.80 1.65
CA PRO A 104 13.93 -1.42 1.95
C PRO A 104 13.03 -1.42 0.72
N GLY A 105 12.60 -2.60 0.29
CA GLY A 105 11.60 -2.71 -0.77
C GLY A 105 10.33 -1.97 -0.36
N GLY A 106 9.62 -1.42 -1.34
CA GLY A 106 8.26 -0.95 -1.07
C GLY A 106 7.38 -2.16 -0.75
N GLU A 107 6.44 -2.01 0.18
CA GLU A 107 5.46 -3.02 0.53
C GLU A 107 4.08 -2.37 0.69
N MET A 108 3.03 -3.13 0.35
CA MET A 108 1.64 -2.77 0.63
C MET A 108 1.02 -3.86 1.48
N VAL A 109 0.49 -3.50 2.64
CA VAL A 109 -0.28 -4.40 3.50
C VAL A 109 -1.77 -4.14 3.25
N VAL A 110 -2.48 -5.18 2.84
CA VAL A 110 -3.94 -5.21 2.68
C VAL A 110 -4.51 -5.93 3.90
N GLU A 111 -5.17 -5.19 4.78
CA GLU A 111 -5.86 -5.75 5.94
C GLU A 111 -7.29 -6.13 5.56
N PHE A 112 -7.76 -7.28 6.06
CA PHE A 112 -9.13 -7.74 5.86
C PHE A 112 -9.87 -7.85 7.19
N HIS A 113 -11.20 -7.79 7.16
CA HIS A 113 -12.02 -8.00 8.36
C HIS A 113 -12.02 -9.45 8.83
N ASN A 114 -12.11 -10.41 7.90
CA ASN A 114 -12.33 -11.83 8.19
C ASN A 114 -11.23 -12.73 7.60
N ALA A 115 -10.07 -12.17 7.27
CA ALA A 115 -8.96 -12.91 6.69
C ALA A 115 -7.63 -12.35 7.19
N PRO A 116 -6.54 -13.14 7.19
CA PRO A 116 -5.22 -12.64 7.53
C PRO A 116 -4.81 -11.52 6.56
N ALA A 117 -4.10 -10.53 7.09
CA ALA A 117 -3.51 -9.47 6.29
C ALA A 117 -2.55 -10.04 5.25
N GLN A 118 -2.55 -9.46 4.06
CA GLN A 118 -1.65 -9.85 2.99
C GLN A 118 -0.64 -8.76 2.72
N THR A 119 0.62 -9.14 2.56
CA THR A 119 1.72 -8.22 2.26
C THR A 119 2.12 -8.41 0.80
N LEU A 120 2.01 -7.34 0.02
CA LEU A 120 2.35 -7.29 -1.39
C LEU A 120 3.71 -6.60 -1.55
N PRO A 121 4.75 -7.32 -2.02
CA PRO A 121 6.04 -6.70 -2.30
C PRO A 121 5.91 -5.81 -3.55
N LEU A 122 6.33 -4.55 -3.45
CA LEU A 122 6.26 -3.55 -4.52
C LEU A 122 7.60 -3.31 -5.20
N ALA A 123 8.60 -4.12 -4.87
CA ALA A 123 9.92 -4.03 -5.49
C ALA A 123 9.80 -4.27 -7.01
N HIS A 124 10.38 -3.36 -7.80
CA HIS A 124 10.41 -3.43 -9.25
C HIS A 124 9.05 -3.41 -9.98
N LEU A 125 7.94 -3.15 -9.28
CA LEU A 125 6.62 -3.01 -9.91
C LEU A 125 6.41 -1.58 -10.43
N SER A 126 5.67 -1.46 -11.53
CA SER A 126 5.15 -0.18 -12.02
C SER A 126 3.88 0.22 -11.27
N GLY A 127 3.45 1.49 -11.39
CA GLY A 127 2.21 1.95 -10.76
C GLY A 127 0.97 1.14 -11.16
N GLN A 128 0.88 0.73 -12.42
CA GLN A 128 -0.23 -0.10 -12.92
C GLN A 128 -0.15 -1.53 -12.37
N GLN A 129 1.04 -2.15 -12.36
CA GLN A 129 1.21 -3.51 -11.82
C GLN A 129 0.85 -3.59 -10.33
N ILE A 130 1.11 -2.53 -9.56
CA ILE A 130 0.69 -2.43 -8.16
C ILE A 130 -0.84 -2.41 -8.06
N LEU A 131 -1.52 -1.67 -8.94
CA LEU A 131 -2.98 -1.65 -9.00
C LEU A 131 -3.53 -3.04 -9.35
N ASP A 132 -2.99 -3.69 -10.38
CA ASP A 132 -3.44 -5.01 -10.81
C ASP A 132 -3.28 -6.06 -9.71
N GLN A 133 -2.14 -6.06 -9.00
CA GLN A 133 -1.93 -6.94 -7.84
C GLN A 133 -2.89 -6.64 -6.69
N LEU A 134 -3.14 -5.36 -6.40
CA LEU A 134 -4.11 -4.98 -5.38
C LEU A 134 -5.49 -5.50 -5.75
N LEU A 135 -5.91 -5.35 -7.01
CA LEU A 135 -7.22 -5.81 -7.48
C LEU A 135 -7.35 -7.33 -7.42
N ALA A 136 -6.32 -8.09 -7.82
CA ALA A 136 -6.33 -9.54 -7.68
C ALA A 136 -6.62 -9.97 -6.23
N VAL A 137 -6.01 -9.29 -5.26
CA VAL A 137 -6.16 -9.62 -3.83
C VAL A 137 -7.44 -9.06 -3.21
N ALA A 138 -7.83 -7.85 -3.60
CA ALA A 138 -8.94 -7.11 -3.01
C ALA A 138 -10.29 -7.38 -3.68
N VAL A 139 -10.33 -7.96 -4.89
CA VAL A 139 -11.56 -8.31 -5.61
C VAL A 139 -11.86 -9.81 -5.50
N GLU A 140 -10.86 -10.69 -5.64
CA GLU A 140 -11.11 -12.15 -5.62
C GLU A 140 -11.47 -12.71 -4.24
N LYS A 141 -11.10 -12.04 -3.14
CA LYS A 141 -11.51 -12.44 -1.78
C LYS A 141 -12.94 -12.07 -1.41
N GLN A 142 -13.81 -11.93 -2.41
CA GLN A 142 -15.24 -12.05 -2.21
C GLN A 142 -15.58 -13.53 -1.92
N VAL A 143 -15.68 -13.87 -0.61
CA VAL A 143 -16.57 -14.92 -0.04
C VAL A 143 -15.93 -16.35 0.00
N PRO A 144 -15.93 -17.03 1.17
CA PRO A 144 -17.12 -17.72 1.64
C PRO A 144 -17.68 -17.07 2.91
N ARG A 145 -18.87 -16.48 2.77
CA ARG A 145 -19.84 -16.38 3.86
C ARG A 145 -20.06 -17.82 4.29
N VAL A 146 -19.74 -18.10 5.54
CA VAL A 146 -20.07 -19.35 6.22
C VAL A 146 -21.50 -19.72 5.85
N ALA A 147 -21.65 -20.77 5.04
CA ALA A 147 -22.93 -21.41 4.83
C ALA A 147 -23.33 -22.03 6.17
N GLY A 148 -24.37 -21.46 6.77
CA GLY A 148 -25.28 -22.10 7.73
C GLY A 148 -24.67 -22.92 8.87
N THR A 149 -24.66 -22.34 10.07
CA THR A 149 -25.15 -23.08 11.22
C THR A 149 -26.61 -23.46 10.98
N GLU A 150 -26.91 -24.74 10.71
CA GLU A 150 -27.97 -25.54 11.34
C GLU A 150 -28.18 -26.91 10.66
N ALA A 151 -28.25 -27.95 11.50
CA ALA A 151 -28.95 -29.23 11.32
C ALA A 151 -28.45 -30.26 10.27
N ALA A 152 -27.66 -31.22 10.74
CA ALA A 152 -27.98 -32.64 10.52
C ALA A 152 -27.42 -33.49 11.67
N LYS A 153 -28.34 -34.00 12.49
CA LYS A 153 -28.12 -35.02 13.51
C LYS A 153 -27.19 -36.12 12.98
N GLN A 154 -26.14 -36.41 13.72
CA GLN A 154 -25.47 -37.70 13.65
C GLN A 154 -26.51 -38.77 14.03
N ALA A 155 -27.01 -39.47 13.01
CA ALA A 155 -27.67 -40.76 13.18
C ALA A 155 -26.58 -41.83 13.23
N LEU A 156 -26.64 -42.63 14.29
CA LEU A 156 -25.94 -43.90 14.48
C LEU A 156 -26.02 -44.81 13.24
N PRO A 157 -25.02 -45.67 13.08
CA PRO A 157 -25.28 -47.11 13.24
C PRO A 157 -24.73 -47.66 14.56
#